data_AF-S7V244-F1
#
_entry.id   AF-S7V244-F1
#
_cell.length_a   1.000
_cell.length_b   1.000
_cell.length_c   1.000
_cell.angle_alpha   90.00
_cell.angle_beta   90.00
_cell.angle_gamma   90.00
#
_symmetry.space_group_name_H-M   'P 1'
#
loop_
_entity.id
_entity.type
_entity.pdbx_description
1 polymer ?
#
loop_
_entity_poly.entity_id
_entity_poly.type
_entity_poly.pdbx_seq_one_letter_code
_entity_poly.pdbx_strand_id
1 'polypeptide(L)'
;MATNDSYPPNVEAIEQRIKSIIFPRRIRIQEFIQRFDLLHHRVVGQQQFVRALNQCGVSLDHDEAKVLFHKYADEKTGGVRYYEFCDNINTVFRITQAEKNPLLEPPPPGCNMVATVDNVLDFPPAGACLPPRFTPRVLPVEKRVQIDDIIRRLALLSRARGIVFKYCYQDFDKLRSGYVSSAIFRRQFPFEAAEGKFTEEEIALLAEYFSREDADVNYNFIHNMIADKATELYLPFATSSYAPRSSNRRWSHEDMEPERKIQDDWDYLVAKYSRADGMFNYEALCDQIDRAFTMADLEKHPLARVNMPGKEIVEPAKRNRIQLLPEEEAQIDRLEQVIRTNIAKTRKAVKPTFQDFDKQRTLDVH
;
A
#
# COMPACT_ATOMS: atom_id res chain seq x y z
N MET A 1 46.51 18.46 35.93
CA MET A 1 45.92 18.99 34.69
C MET A 1 45.86 17.84 33.71
N ALA A 2 44.74 17.10 33.70
CA ALA A 2 44.55 16.01 32.74
C ALA A 2 44.09 16.63 31.42
N THR A 3 44.87 16.42 30.38
CA THR A 3 44.54 16.78 29.01
C THR A 3 43.37 15.91 28.55
N ASN A 4 42.21 16.53 28.32
CA ASN A 4 41.11 15.90 27.60
C ASN A 4 41.57 15.70 26.14
N ASP A 5 42.15 14.53 25.84
CA ASP A 5 42.24 14.02 24.48
C ASP A 5 40.81 13.72 24.00
N SER A 6 40.16 14.76 23.46
CA SER A 6 38.87 14.67 22.80
C SER A 6 39.06 13.95 21.48
N TYR A 7 38.67 12.67 21.45
CA TYR A 7 38.52 11.88 20.24
C TYR A 7 37.70 12.68 19.21
N PRO A 8 38.09 12.74 17.92
CA PRO A 8 37.36 13.52 16.93
C PRO A 8 35.90 13.03 16.88
N PRO A 9 34.90 13.94 16.93
CA PRO A 9 33.51 13.53 16.93
C PRO A 9 33.23 12.73 15.65
N ASN A 10 32.87 11.45 15.80
CA ASN A 10 32.60 10.58 14.66
C ASN A 10 31.33 11.07 13.95
N VAL A 11 31.47 11.45 12.67
CA VAL A 11 30.37 11.89 11.80
C VAL A 11 29.20 10.91 11.85
N GLU A 12 29.49 9.60 11.77
CA GLU A 12 28.47 8.56 11.72
C GLU A 12 27.67 8.51 13.03
N ALA A 13 28.35 8.68 14.17
CA ALA A 13 27.68 8.72 15.47
C ALA A 13 26.78 9.95 15.62
N ILE A 14 27.21 11.11 15.09
CA ILE A 14 26.39 12.33 15.06
C ILE A 14 25.17 12.09 14.17
N GLU A 15 25.34 11.56 12.97
CA GLU A 15 24.24 11.27 12.06
C GLU A 15 23.25 10.28 12.66
N GLN A 16 23.72 9.23 13.33
CA GLN A 16 22.87 8.28 14.05
C GLN A 16 22.11 8.92 15.21
N ARG A 17 22.75 9.82 15.98
CA ARG A 17 22.07 10.59 17.05
C ARG A 17 21.00 11.51 16.49
N ILE A 18 21.29 12.16 15.37
CA ILE A 18 20.33 13.02 14.67
C ILE A 18 19.15 12.16 14.19
N LYS A 19 19.43 11.04 13.51
CA LYS A 19 18.43 10.06 13.04
C LYS A 19 17.54 9.54 14.18
N SER A 20 18.10 9.24 15.36
CA SER A 20 17.35 8.74 16.52
C SER A 20 16.40 9.76 17.14
N ILE A 21 16.64 11.08 16.97
CA ILE A 21 15.75 12.13 17.44
C ILE A 21 14.61 12.38 16.43
N ILE A 22 14.94 12.37 15.14
CA ILE A 22 14.03 12.74 14.06
C ILE A 22 13.04 11.63 13.77
N PHE A 23 13.53 10.38 13.71
CA PHE A 23 12.73 9.21 13.36
C PHE A 23 11.48 9.04 14.22
N PRO A 24 11.58 9.03 15.56
CA PRO A 24 10.39 8.98 16.40
C PRO A 24 9.55 10.23 16.17
N ARG A 25 10.11 11.44 16.17
CA ARG A 25 9.30 12.66 16.06
C ARG A 25 8.66 12.89 14.68
N ARG A 26 9.04 12.10 13.65
CA ARG A 26 8.59 12.25 12.25
C ARG A 26 8.81 13.68 11.72
N ILE A 27 9.93 14.29 12.13
CA ILE A 27 10.26 15.67 11.78
C ILE A 27 10.77 15.71 10.34
N ARG A 28 10.21 16.60 9.52
CA ARG A 28 10.68 16.86 8.15
C ARG A 28 11.72 17.97 8.17
N ILE A 29 12.98 17.62 8.46
CA ILE A 29 14.07 18.62 8.59
C ILE A 29 14.21 19.51 7.36
N GLN A 30 14.02 18.95 6.17
CA GLN A 30 14.13 19.69 4.92
C GLN A 30 13.23 20.94 4.90
N GLU A 31 12.02 20.86 5.45
CA GLU A 31 11.08 21.99 5.50
C GLU A 31 11.59 23.11 6.42
N PHE A 32 12.35 22.80 7.46
CA PHE A 32 12.94 23.81 8.36
C PHE A 32 14.15 24.49 7.76
N ILE A 33 15.01 23.72 7.06
CA ILE A 33 16.23 24.26 6.43
C ILE A 33 15.88 25.06 5.17
N GLN A 34 14.90 24.60 4.37
CA GLN A 34 14.49 25.27 3.13
C GLN A 34 14.02 26.70 3.34
N ARG A 35 13.53 27.06 4.55
CA ARG A 35 13.15 28.45 4.88
C ARG A 35 14.31 29.44 4.83
N PHE A 36 15.55 28.95 4.90
CA PHE A 36 16.76 29.74 4.82
C PHE A 36 17.37 29.78 3.41
N ASP A 37 16.85 28.97 2.46
CA ASP A 37 17.27 28.93 1.05
C ASP A 37 16.15 29.44 0.13
N LEU A 38 15.96 30.76 0.13
CA LEU A 38 14.93 31.45 -0.67
C LEU A 38 15.11 31.27 -2.18
N LEU A 39 16.35 31.07 -2.64
CA LEU A 39 16.70 30.95 -4.06
C LEU A 39 16.77 29.48 -4.54
N HIS A 40 16.49 28.53 -3.66
CA HIS A 40 16.54 27.09 -3.95
C HIS A 40 17.89 26.63 -4.54
N HIS A 41 18.99 27.23 -4.09
CA HIS A 41 20.34 26.88 -4.51
C HIS A 41 20.84 25.59 -3.86
N ARG A 42 20.07 24.99 -2.95
CA ARG A 42 20.38 23.76 -2.23
C ARG A 42 21.54 23.87 -1.25
N VAL A 43 21.93 25.11 -0.95
CA VAL A 43 23.05 25.46 -0.06
C VAL A 43 22.56 26.48 0.97
N VAL A 44 22.94 26.30 2.23
CA VAL A 44 22.59 27.19 3.33
C VAL A 44 23.85 27.58 4.13
N GLY A 45 23.87 28.79 4.69
CA GLY A 45 24.98 29.24 5.52
C GLY A 45 25.14 28.40 6.80
N GLN A 46 26.37 28.22 7.28
CA GLN A 46 26.68 27.37 8.44
C GLN A 46 25.84 27.71 9.69
N GLN A 47 25.72 29.00 10.02
CA GLN A 47 24.92 29.43 11.18
C GLN A 47 23.41 29.22 11.01
N GLN A 48 22.90 29.38 9.78
CA GLN A 48 21.50 29.14 9.45
C GLN A 48 21.16 27.64 9.56
N PHE A 49 22.08 26.77 9.17
CA PHE A 49 21.96 25.33 9.32
C PHE A 49 21.86 24.89 10.79
N VAL A 50 22.74 25.38 11.67
CA VAL A 50 22.66 25.08 13.12
C VAL A 50 21.35 25.59 13.71
N ARG A 51 20.92 26.79 13.31
CA ARG A 51 19.64 27.37 13.77
C ARG A 51 18.45 26.51 13.36
N ALA A 52 18.44 25.99 12.13
CA ALA A 52 17.39 25.11 11.65
C ALA A 52 17.36 23.77 12.41
N LEU A 53 18.51 23.20 12.73
CA LEU A 53 18.60 21.96 13.52
C LEU A 53 18.17 22.16 14.98
N ASN A 54 18.55 23.28 15.59
CA ASN A 54 18.06 23.65 16.92
C ASN A 54 16.53 23.78 16.95
N GLN A 55 15.92 24.32 15.89
CA GLN A 55 14.46 24.40 15.76
C GLN A 55 13.79 23.01 15.65
N CYS A 56 14.51 22.01 15.14
CA CYS A 56 14.06 20.62 15.12
C CYS A 56 14.27 19.90 16.48
N GLY A 57 14.84 20.58 17.48
CA GLY A 57 15.19 20.00 18.78
C GLY A 57 16.46 19.15 18.75
N VAL A 58 17.32 19.38 17.76
CA VAL A 58 18.64 18.75 17.62
C VAL A 58 19.69 19.79 18.01
N SER A 59 20.21 19.69 19.23
CA SER A 59 21.34 20.51 19.69
C SER A 59 22.64 19.86 19.24
N LEU A 60 23.43 20.60 18.46
CA LEU A 60 24.79 20.21 18.08
C LEU A 60 25.80 21.05 18.83
N ASP A 61 26.87 20.42 19.30
CA ASP A 61 28.01 21.15 19.84
C ASP A 61 28.82 21.82 18.71
N HIS A 62 29.61 22.83 19.07
CA HIS A 62 30.36 23.62 18.09
C HIS A 62 31.35 22.77 17.28
N ASP A 63 32.00 21.80 17.92
CA ASP A 63 32.96 20.92 17.26
C ASP A 63 32.26 19.82 16.42
N GLU A 64 31.08 19.36 16.85
CA GLU A 64 30.23 18.45 16.05
C GLU A 64 29.72 19.14 14.78
N ALA A 65 29.34 20.43 14.89
CA ALA A 65 28.89 21.22 13.75
C ALA A 65 30.01 21.43 12.73
N LYS A 66 31.24 21.71 13.17
CA LYS A 66 32.41 21.84 12.27
C LYS A 66 32.66 20.57 11.46
N VAL A 67 32.55 19.41 12.10
CA VAL A 67 32.74 18.11 11.44
C VAL A 67 31.67 17.87 10.38
N LEU A 68 30.41 18.20 10.67
CA LEU A 68 29.32 18.13 9.68
C LEU A 68 29.52 19.12 8.53
N PHE A 69 29.98 20.34 8.82
CA PHE A 69 30.28 21.33 7.78
C PHE A 69 31.37 20.84 6.85
N HIS A 70 32.43 20.23 7.38
CA HIS A 70 33.51 19.70 6.55
C HIS A 70 33.04 18.58 5.61
N LYS A 71 32.13 17.71 6.06
CA LYS A 71 31.57 16.63 5.21
C LYS A 71 30.65 17.16 4.11
N TYR A 72 29.79 18.13 4.43
CA TYR A 72 28.77 18.65 3.51
C TYR A 72 29.12 20.04 2.94
N ALA A 73 30.40 20.42 2.95
CA ALA A 73 30.87 21.72 2.47
C ALA A 73 30.76 21.83 0.95
N ASP A 74 30.16 22.93 0.47
CA ASP A 74 30.19 23.31 -0.93
C ASP A 74 31.50 24.01 -1.30
N GLU A 75 32.22 23.48 -2.29
CA GLU A 75 33.51 24.01 -2.74
C GLU A 75 33.39 25.42 -3.33
N LYS A 76 32.21 25.79 -3.85
CA LYS A 76 32.01 27.06 -4.56
C LYS A 76 31.61 28.21 -3.66
N THR A 77 30.83 27.93 -2.61
CA THR A 77 30.23 28.97 -1.76
C THR A 77 30.68 28.88 -0.29
N GLY A 78 31.33 27.78 0.12
CA GLY A 78 31.68 27.52 1.52
C GLY A 78 30.45 27.27 2.42
N GLY A 79 29.26 27.19 1.83
CA GLY A 79 28.01 26.86 2.52
C GLY A 79 27.82 25.34 2.68
N VAL A 80 26.74 24.95 3.33
CA VAL A 80 26.41 23.54 3.61
C VAL A 80 25.39 23.04 2.59
N ARG A 81 25.72 21.96 1.86
CA ARG A 81 24.80 21.25 0.96
C ARG A 81 23.77 20.46 1.77
N TYR A 82 22.73 21.16 2.21
CA TYR A 82 21.73 20.58 3.11
C TYR A 82 20.88 19.48 2.47
N TYR A 83 20.76 19.44 1.14
CA TYR A 83 20.02 18.37 0.44
C TYR A 83 20.71 17.01 0.62
N GLU A 84 22.03 16.92 0.47
CA GLU A 84 22.79 15.67 0.69
C GLU A 84 22.66 15.19 2.14
N PHE A 85 22.73 16.13 3.08
CA PHE A 85 22.50 15.86 4.50
C PHE A 85 21.08 15.36 4.76
N CYS A 86 20.07 16.02 4.19
CA CYS A 86 18.67 15.62 4.33
C CYS A 86 18.42 14.24 3.71
N ASP A 87 19.00 13.95 2.53
CA ASP A 87 18.86 12.66 1.87
C ASP A 87 19.48 11.54 2.70
N ASN A 88 20.69 11.75 3.25
CA ASN A 88 21.32 10.77 4.14
C ASN A 88 20.49 10.52 5.41
N ILE A 89 19.91 11.54 6.00
CA ILE A 89 19.00 11.37 7.15
C ILE A 89 17.70 10.68 6.76
N ASN A 90 17.15 11.02 5.59
CA ASN A 90 15.91 10.46 5.09
C ASN A 90 16.03 8.99 4.66
N THR A 91 17.25 8.44 4.55
CA THR A 91 17.47 6.99 4.35
C THR A 91 16.79 6.14 5.43
N VAL A 92 16.60 6.67 6.65
CA VAL A 92 15.87 6.00 7.74
C VAL A 92 14.37 5.82 7.41
N PHE A 93 13.81 6.72 6.60
CA PHE A 93 12.40 6.71 6.23
C PHE A 93 12.13 6.10 4.85
N ARG A 94 13.15 6.03 3.97
CA ARG A 94 13.00 5.64 2.57
C ARG A 94 14.22 4.86 2.09
N ILE A 95 14.01 3.83 1.28
CA ILE A 95 15.08 3.30 0.44
C ILE A 95 15.35 4.33 -0.66
N THR A 96 16.59 4.81 -0.74
CA THR A 96 17.07 5.57 -1.90
C THR A 96 17.08 4.67 -3.13
N GLN A 97 16.46 5.10 -4.23
CA GLN A 97 16.40 4.40 -5.54
C GLN A 97 15.52 3.13 -5.62
N ALA A 98 14.48 3.00 -4.79
CA ALA A 98 13.46 1.94 -4.95
C ALA A 98 12.85 1.88 -6.37
N GLU A 99 12.83 3.02 -7.07
CA GLU A 99 12.35 3.17 -8.45
C GLU A 99 13.17 2.36 -9.47
N LYS A 100 14.46 2.12 -9.19
CA LYS A 100 15.37 1.41 -10.11
C LYS A 100 15.33 -0.10 -9.91
N ASN A 101 15.02 -0.55 -8.70
CA ASN A 101 15.07 -1.96 -8.31
C ASN A 101 13.74 -2.37 -7.65
N PRO A 102 12.70 -2.75 -8.43
CA PRO A 102 11.37 -3.08 -7.91
C PRO A 102 11.32 -4.35 -7.05
N LEU A 103 12.39 -5.16 -7.05
CA LEU A 103 12.52 -6.38 -6.23
C LEU A 103 13.13 -6.13 -4.84
N LEU A 104 13.52 -4.90 -4.53
CA LEU A 104 14.20 -4.58 -3.27
C LEU A 104 13.16 -4.35 -2.18
N GLU A 105 13.10 -5.26 -1.21
CA GLU A 105 12.16 -5.19 -0.10
C GLU A 105 12.56 -4.04 0.85
N PRO A 106 11.64 -3.12 1.21
CA PRO A 106 11.96 -2.05 2.15
C PRO A 106 12.36 -2.58 3.52
N PRO A 107 13.48 -2.10 4.09
CA PRO A 107 13.82 -2.42 5.46
C PRO A 107 12.71 -1.90 6.38
N PRO A 108 12.42 -2.60 7.50
CA PRO A 108 11.47 -2.12 8.48
C PRO A 108 11.83 -0.70 8.92
N PRO A 109 10.83 0.17 9.13
CA PRO A 109 11.06 1.59 9.40
C PRO A 109 11.90 1.76 10.66
N GLY A 110 13.02 2.49 10.53
CA GLY A 110 13.96 2.73 11.62
C GLY A 110 15.26 1.91 11.54
N CYS A 111 15.37 0.96 10.61
CA CYS A 111 16.62 0.25 10.37
C CYS A 111 17.34 0.86 9.15
N ASN A 112 18.63 1.18 9.28
CA ASN A 112 19.46 1.61 8.15
C ASN A 112 20.04 0.37 7.46
N MET A 113 20.09 0.37 6.12
CA MET A 113 20.85 -0.64 5.37
C MET A 113 22.34 -0.48 5.72
N VAL A 114 22.98 -1.53 6.21
CA VAL A 114 24.43 -1.54 6.46
C VAL A 114 25.10 -2.19 5.25
N ALA A 115 25.98 -1.46 4.56
CA ALA A 115 26.86 -2.07 3.56
C ALA A 115 27.91 -2.91 4.29
N THR A 116 27.73 -4.23 4.31
CA THR A 116 28.79 -5.16 4.75
C THR A 116 29.87 -5.26 3.67
N VAL A 117 31.06 -5.70 4.06
CA VAL A 117 32.29 -5.75 3.24
C VAL A 117 32.16 -6.55 1.94
N ASP A 118 31.09 -7.34 1.79
CA ASP A 118 30.85 -8.22 0.65
C ASP A 118 29.75 -7.72 -0.32
N ASN A 119 29.30 -6.45 -0.21
CA ASN A 119 28.27 -5.87 -1.09
C ASN A 119 26.96 -6.68 -1.16
N VAL A 120 26.66 -7.47 -0.12
CA VAL A 120 25.35 -8.13 0.04
C VAL A 120 24.48 -7.22 0.89
N LEU A 121 23.35 -6.78 0.33
CA LEU A 121 22.34 -5.96 1.02
C LEU A 121 21.52 -6.83 1.98
N ASP A 122 22.13 -7.27 3.08
CA ASP A 122 21.44 -8.05 4.10
C ASP A 122 20.73 -7.14 5.13
N PHE A 123 19.57 -7.58 5.61
CA PHE A 123 18.88 -6.94 6.73
C PHE A 123 19.81 -6.90 7.95
N PRO A 124 19.98 -5.73 8.61
CA PRO A 124 20.84 -5.67 9.76
C PRO A 124 20.24 -6.49 10.92
N PRO A 125 21.08 -7.09 11.79
CA PRO A 125 20.59 -7.83 12.96
C PRO A 125 19.73 -6.93 13.85
N ALA A 126 18.77 -7.53 14.56
CA ALA A 126 17.68 -6.91 15.33
C ALA A 126 18.06 -5.84 16.39
N GLY A 127 19.34 -5.46 16.50
CA GLY A 127 19.86 -4.38 17.34
C GLY A 127 20.23 -3.07 16.60
N ALA A 128 20.12 -3.00 15.27
CA ALA A 128 20.47 -1.80 14.49
C ALA A 128 19.26 -0.89 14.17
N CYS A 129 18.06 -1.28 14.61
CA CYS A 129 16.85 -0.49 14.40
C CYS A 129 16.77 0.59 15.47
N LEU A 130 16.59 1.84 15.05
CA LEU A 130 16.39 2.97 15.94
C LEU A 130 15.27 2.66 16.93
N PRO A 131 15.43 3.04 18.21
CA PRO A 131 14.50 2.65 19.24
C PRO A 131 13.08 3.14 18.85
N PRO A 132 12.07 2.26 18.94
CA PRO A 132 10.70 2.67 18.69
C PRO A 132 10.30 3.83 19.63
N ARG A 133 9.34 4.65 19.19
CA ARG A 133 8.77 5.79 19.97
C ARG A 133 8.46 5.45 21.43
N PHE A 134 8.18 4.20 21.70
CA PHE A 134 7.91 3.66 23.02
C PHE A 134 8.56 2.28 23.12
N THR A 135 9.45 2.10 24.09
CA THR A 135 9.87 0.78 24.55
C THR A 135 9.09 0.49 25.83
N PRO A 136 8.22 -0.53 25.85
CA PRO A 136 7.52 -0.91 27.08
C PRO A 136 8.54 -1.25 28.16
N ARG A 137 8.12 -1.07 29.43
CA ARG A 137 8.99 -1.31 30.57
C ARG A 137 9.49 -2.76 30.54
N VAL A 138 10.78 -2.96 30.78
CA VAL A 138 11.39 -4.30 30.81
C VAL A 138 10.82 -5.06 32.02
N LEU A 139 9.78 -5.85 31.78
CA LEU A 139 9.23 -6.77 32.77
C LEU A 139 9.90 -8.16 32.67
N PRO A 140 9.91 -8.94 33.77
CA PRO A 140 10.33 -10.34 33.79
C PRO A 140 9.64 -11.18 32.71
N VAL A 141 10.35 -12.19 32.18
CA VAL A 141 9.90 -13.02 31.04
C VAL A 141 8.51 -13.64 31.27
N GLU A 142 8.22 -14.05 32.50
CA GLU A 142 6.93 -14.65 32.89
C GLU A 142 5.74 -13.70 32.65
N LYS A 143 5.91 -12.41 32.99
CA LYS A 143 4.88 -11.40 32.80
C LYS A 143 4.65 -11.08 31.32
N ARG A 144 5.68 -11.23 30.47
CA ARG A 144 5.57 -10.98 29.02
C ARG A 144 4.65 -11.99 28.33
N VAL A 145 4.76 -13.26 28.68
CA VAL A 145 3.89 -14.32 28.12
C VAL A 145 2.42 -14.07 28.48
N GLN A 146 2.17 -13.63 29.72
CA GLN A 146 0.83 -13.25 30.16
C GLN A 146 0.28 -12.06 29.38
N ILE A 147 1.10 -11.03 29.16
CA ILE A 147 0.73 -9.85 28.35
C ILE A 147 0.39 -10.25 26.92
N ASP A 148 1.21 -11.09 26.28
CA ASP A 148 0.95 -11.56 24.91
C ASP A 148 -0.34 -12.40 24.81
N ASP A 149 -0.66 -13.18 25.85
CA ASP A 149 -1.94 -13.88 25.95
C ASP A 149 -3.13 -12.93 26.11
N ILE A 150 -2.99 -11.92 26.98
CA ILE A 150 -4.00 -10.87 27.17
C ILE A 150 -4.26 -10.12 25.86
N ILE A 151 -3.21 -9.75 25.10
CA ILE A 151 -3.36 -9.07 23.81
C ILE A 151 -4.02 -9.96 22.76
N ARG A 152 -3.68 -11.25 22.69
CA ARG A 152 -4.36 -12.19 21.78
C ARG A 152 -5.85 -12.33 22.13
N ARG A 153 -6.19 -12.44 23.42
CA ARG A 153 -7.58 -12.44 23.90
C ARG A 153 -8.30 -11.13 23.54
N LEU A 154 -7.65 -9.98 23.71
CA LEU A 154 -8.20 -8.67 23.33
C LEU A 154 -8.41 -8.53 21.82
N ALA A 155 -7.50 -9.04 21.00
CA ALA A 155 -7.64 -9.06 19.54
C ALA A 155 -8.85 -9.88 19.08
N LEU A 156 -9.06 -11.05 19.68
CA LEU A 156 -10.24 -11.88 19.41
C LEU A 156 -11.55 -11.17 19.81
N LEU A 157 -11.59 -10.59 21.00
CA LEU A 157 -12.81 -9.95 21.53
C LEU A 157 -13.14 -8.63 20.82
N SER A 158 -12.14 -7.81 20.53
CA SER A 158 -12.31 -6.58 19.74
C SER A 158 -12.86 -6.89 18.34
N ARG A 159 -12.37 -7.94 17.69
CA ARG A 159 -12.90 -8.40 16.40
C ARG A 159 -14.31 -8.96 16.50
N ALA A 160 -14.59 -9.85 17.46
CA ALA A 160 -15.90 -10.48 17.62
C ALA A 160 -17.02 -9.45 17.91
N ARG A 161 -16.70 -8.37 18.63
CA ARG A 161 -17.65 -7.30 18.98
C ARG A 161 -17.60 -6.10 18.04
N GLY A 162 -16.66 -6.04 17.11
CA GLY A 162 -16.42 -4.87 16.26
C GLY A 162 -16.00 -3.62 17.04
N ILE A 163 -15.34 -3.79 18.19
CA ILE A 163 -14.91 -2.68 19.05
C ILE A 163 -13.52 -2.22 18.63
N VAL A 164 -13.39 -0.93 18.28
CA VAL A 164 -12.09 -0.30 18.04
C VAL A 164 -11.52 0.17 19.36
N PHE A 165 -10.48 -0.53 19.86
CA PHE A 165 -9.90 -0.29 21.19
C PHE A 165 -9.50 1.19 21.44
N LYS A 166 -9.02 1.88 20.41
CA LYS A 166 -8.63 3.30 20.49
C LYS A 166 -9.79 4.23 20.87
N TYR A 167 -11.00 3.98 20.37
CA TYR A 167 -12.13 4.89 20.55
C TYR A 167 -12.63 4.93 21.99
N CYS A 168 -12.40 3.88 22.78
CA CYS A 168 -12.78 3.85 24.19
C CYS A 168 -11.99 4.84 25.07
N TYR A 169 -10.81 5.26 24.60
CA TYR A 169 -9.90 6.14 25.34
C TYR A 169 -9.77 7.53 24.71
N GLN A 170 -10.32 7.74 23.51
CA GLN A 170 -10.17 8.97 22.75
C GLN A 170 -10.78 10.19 23.45
N ASP A 171 -11.90 10.01 24.17
CA ASP A 171 -12.58 11.10 24.88
C ASP A 171 -11.78 11.62 26.10
N PHE A 172 -10.90 10.77 26.64
CA PHE A 172 -10.06 11.10 27.80
C PHE A 172 -8.70 11.72 27.39
N ASP A 173 -8.29 11.56 26.14
CA ASP A 173 -7.05 12.12 25.60
C ASP A 173 -7.33 13.33 24.68
N LYS A 174 -7.74 14.44 25.32
CA LYS A 174 -8.06 15.70 24.62
C LYS A 174 -6.91 16.24 23.78
N LEU A 175 -5.66 15.98 24.22
CA LEU A 175 -4.46 16.42 23.53
C LEU A 175 -4.05 15.48 22.37
N ARG A 176 -4.76 14.36 22.17
CA ARG A 176 -4.43 13.31 21.20
C ARG A 176 -2.98 12.85 21.30
N SER A 177 -2.48 12.83 22.54
CA SER A 177 -1.11 12.47 22.87
C SER A 177 -0.86 10.97 22.70
N GLY A 178 -1.91 10.16 22.76
CA GLY A 178 -1.88 8.70 22.79
C GLY A 178 -1.75 8.11 24.19
N TYR A 179 -1.85 8.94 25.23
CA TYR A 179 -1.65 8.58 26.62
C TYR A 179 -2.90 8.83 27.45
N VAL A 180 -3.16 7.95 28.42
CA VAL A 180 -4.23 8.06 29.39
C VAL A 180 -3.72 7.60 30.77
N SER A 181 -4.12 8.29 31.83
CA SER A 181 -3.76 7.92 33.21
C SER A 181 -4.18 6.48 33.54
N SER A 182 -3.35 5.74 34.28
CA SER A 182 -3.60 4.36 34.68
C SER A 182 -4.95 4.14 35.38
N ALA A 183 -5.43 5.11 36.16
CA ALA A 183 -6.75 5.05 36.81
C ALA A 183 -7.91 5.12 35.80
N ILE A 184 -7.79 5.97 34.78
CA ILE A 184 -8.78 6.08 33.70
C ILE A 184 -8.74 4.81 32.86
N PHE A 185 -7.54 4.28 32.58
CA PHE A 185 -7.36 3.05 31.82
C PHE A 185 -8.10 1.86 32.46
N ARG A 186 -7.95 1.69 33.78
CA ARG A 186 -8.64 0.64 34.56
C ARG A 186 -10.16 0.80 34.56
N ARG A 187 -10.65 2.04 34.74
CA ARG A 187 -12.09 2.33 34.84
C ARG A 187 -12.83 2.23 33.50
N GLN A 188 -12.16 2.49 32.39
CA GLN A 188 -12.77 2.58 31.06
C GLN A 188 -12.41 1.37 30.17
N PHE A 189 -12.01 0.26 30.80
CA PHE A 189 -11.64 -0.94 30.07
C PHE A 189 -12.88 -1.51 29.35
N PRO A 190 -12.86 -1.70 28.02
CA PRO A 190 -14.06 -2.01 27.22
C PRO A 190 -14.67 -3.39 27.52
N PHE A 191 -13.93 -4.24 28.23
CA PHE A 191 -14.30 -5.60 28.58
C PHE A 191 -14.27 -5.73 30.10
N GLU A 192 -15.20 -5.06 30.77
CA GLU A 192 -15.27 -5.02 32.24
C GLU A 192 -15.28 -6.43 32.88
N ALA A 193 -14.74 -6.48 34.10
CA ALA A 193 -14.64 -7.66 34.97
C ALA A 193 -15.96 -8.43 35.19
N ALA A 194 -17.11 -7.81 34.89
CA ALA A 194 -18.44 -8.42 35.02
C ALA A 194 -18.66 -9.65 34.12
N GLU A 195 -17.89 -9.82 33.04
CA GLU A 195 -17.93 -11.02 32.19
C GLU A 195 -16.93 -12.11 32.61
N GLY A 196 -16.10 -11.89 33.62
CA GLY A 196 -15.11 -12.87 34.11
C GLY A 196 -13.98 -13.22 33.13
N LYS A 197 -13.81 -12.45 32.04
CA LYS A 197 -12.82 -12.74 30.98
C LYS A 197 -11.44 -12.13 31.23
N PHE A 198 -11.37 -11.07 32.05
CA PHE A 198 -10.12 -10.43 32.46
C PHE A 198 -10.17 -10.14 33.96
N THR A 199 -9.09 -10.48 34.67
CA THR A 199 -8.96 -10.14 36.09
C THR A 199 -8.43 -8.70 36.24
N GLU A 200 -8.74 -8.06 37.37
CA GLU A 200 -8.24 -6.72 37.67
C GLU A 200 -6.69 -6.68 37.73
N GLU A 201 -6.08 -7.80 38.14
CA GLU A 201 -4.64 -8.01 38.14
C GLU A 201 -4.05 -8.02 36.72
N GLU A 202 -4.71 -8.68 35.76
CA GLU A 202 -4.30 -8.69 34.34
C GLU A 202 -4.35 -7.27 33.74
N ILE A 203 -5.40 -6.51 34.06
CA ILE A 203 -5.55 -5.12 33.60
C ILE A 203 -4.49 -4.22 34.24
N ALA A 204 -4.16 -4.44 35.51
CA ALA A 204 -3.09 -3.71 36.20
C ALA A 204 -1.70 -4.03 35.62
N LEU A 205 -1.42 -5.31 35.30
CA LEU A 205 -0.18 -5.73 34.65
C LEU A 205 -0.04 -5.13 33.25
N LEU A 206 -1.14 -5.10 32.49
CA LEU A 206 -1.19 -4.46 31.18
C LEU A 206 -0.90 -2.95 31.28
N ALA A 207 -1.53 -2.27 32.24
CA ALA A 207 -1.30 -0.85 32.51
C ALA A 207 0.15 -0.57 32.95
N GLU A 208 0.73 -1.41 33.80
CA GLU A 208 2.12 -1.25 34.26
C GLU A 208 3.12 -1.43 33.13
N TYR A 209 2.91 -2.42 32.24
CA TYR A 209 3.82 -2.68 31.13
C TYR A 209 3.82 -1.57 30.08
N PHE A 210 2.65 -1.02 29.78
CA PHE A 210 2.46 0.05 28.80
C PHE A 210 2.52 1.45 29.42
N SER A 211 2.91 1.57 30.70
CA SER A 211 3.13 2.86 31.35
C SER A 211 4.49 3.45 30.97
N ARG A 212 4.55 4.79 30.84
CA ARG A 212 5.80 5.55 30.76
C ARG A 212 6.22 6.02 32.16
N GLU A 213 7.41 6.61 32.26
CA GLU A 213 7.99 7.26 33.46
C GLU A 213 6.98 8.10 34.28
N ASP A 214 5.98 8.70 33.63
CA ASP A 214 4.94 9.55 34.24
C ASP A 214 3.65 8.81 34.68
N ALA A 215 3.65 7.48 34.76
CA ALA A 215 2.49 6.63 35.09
C ALA A 215 1.29 6.71 34.12
N ASP A 216 1.48 7.34 32.96
CA ASP A 216 0.52 7.36 31.87
C ASP A 216 0.68 6.15 30.94
N VAL A 217 -0.45 5.51 30.60
CA VAL A 217 -0.54 4.31 29.78
C VAL A 217 -0.72 4.68 28.31
N ASN A 218 0.09 4.08 27.43
CA ASN A 218 -0.01 4.27 25.99
C ASN A 218 -1.07 3.37 25.36
N TYR A 219 -2.33 3.84 25.33
CA TYR A 219 -3.44 3.07 24.76
C TYR A 219 -3.34 2.92 23.23
N ASN A 220 -2.69 3.87 22.53
CA ASN A 220 -2.46 3.79 21.08
C ASN A 220 -1.52 2.63 20.72
N PHE A 221 -0.48 2.41 21.53
CA PHE A 221 0.44 1.29 21.33
C PHE A 221 -0.29 -0.05 21.55
N ILE A 222 -1.10 -0.15 22.59
CA ILE A 222 -1.96 -1.32 22.84
C ILE A 222 -2.88 -1.57 21.65
N HIS A 223 -3.53 -0.52 21.12
CA HIS A 223 -4.39 -0.62 19.95
C HIS A 223 -3.65 -1.14 18.71
N ASN A 224 -2.45 -0.64 18.43
CA ASN A 224 -1.65 -1.11 17.30
C ASN A 224 -1.29 -2.58 17.46
N MET A 225 -0.87 -3.00 18.66
CA MET A 225 -0.54 -4.39 18.94
C MET A 225 -1.75 -5.33 18.81
N ILE A 226 -2.93 -4.85 19.23
CA ILE A 226 -4.21 -5.55 19.02
C ILE A 226 -4.53 -5.66 17.52
N ALA A 227 -4.35 -4.59 16.75
CA ALA A 227 -4.63 -4.55 15.32
C ALA A 227 -3.72 -5.49 14.52
N ASP A 228 -2.43 -5.52 14.85
CA ASP A 228 -1.46 -6.43 14.23
C ASP A 228 -1.86 -7.89 14.49
N LYS A 229 -2.16 -8.24 15.74
CA LYS A 229 -2.62 -9.59 16.12
C LYS A 229 -4.00 -9.96 15.56
N ALA A 230 -4.92 -8.99 15.42
CA ALA A 230 -6.22 -9.22 14.78
C ALA A 230 -6.09 -9.54 13.29
N THR A 231 -5.03 -9.03 12.64
CA THR A 231 -4.68 -9.32 11.25
C THR A 231 -4.13 -10.74 11.09
N GLU A 232 -3.27 -11.18 12.01
CA GLU A 232 -2.75 -12.56 12.04
C GLU A 232 -3.86 -13.61 12.22
N LEU A 233 -4.95 -13.26 12.93
CA LEU A 233 -6.11 -14.11 13.19
C LEU A 233 -7.09 -14.21 12.00
N TYR A 234 -6.63 -13.97 10.77
CA TYR A 234 -7.40 -14.22 9.56
C TYR A 234 -7.69 -15.72 9.45
N LEU A 235 -8.83 -16.15 9.98
CA LEU A 235 -9.40 -17.43 9.59
C LEU A 235 -9.55 -17.38 8.07
N PRO A 236 -8.94 -18.30 7.30
CA PRO A 236 -9.21 -18.37 5.89
C PRO A 236 -10.73 -18.48 5.76
N PHE A 237 -11.32 -17.62 4.93
CA PHE A 237 -12.69 -17.79 4.49
C PHE A 237 -12.84 -19.25 4.06
N ALA A 238 -13.97 -19.87 4.39
CA ALA A 238 -14.25 -21.23 3.96
C ALA A 238 -14.17 -21.27 2.43
N THR A 239 -13.00 -21.61 1.91
CA THR A 239 -12.79 -21.81 0.49
C THR A 239 -13.47 -23.14 0.23
N SER A 240 -14.50 -23.13 -0.62
CA SER A 240 -14.92 -24.36 -1.24
C SER A 240 -13.68 -25.03 -1.84
N SER A 241 -13.60 -26.34 -1.81
CA SER A 241 -12.56 -27.15 -2.50
C SER A 241 -12.60 -27.02 -4.04
N TYR A 242 -13.15 -25.91 -4.53
CA TYR A 242 -13.10 -25.46 -5.91
C TYR A 242 -11.65 -25.15 -6.29
N ALA A 243 -10.97 -26.16 -6.81
CA ALA A 243 -9.81 -25.95 -7.66
C ALA A 243 -10.34 -25.47 -9.02
N PRO A 244 -9.96 -24.27 -9.49
CA PRO A 244 -10.21 -23.90 -10.88
C PRO A 244 -9.65 -25.01 -11.76
N ARG A 245 -10.50 -25.61 -12.59
CA ARG A 245 -10.04 -26.60 -13.59
C ARG A 245 -8.95 -25.91 -14.41
N SER A 246 -7.77 -26.52 -14.51
CA SER A 246 -6.74 -26.06 -15.44
C SER A 246 -7.34 -26.05 -16.83
N SER A 247 -7.66 -24.86 -17.32
CA SER A 247 -8.27 -24.71 -18.62
C SER A 247 -7.17 -24.84 -19.65
N ASN A 248 -7.25 -25.86 -20.50
CA ASN A 248 -6.45 -25.94 -21.72
C ASN A 248 -7.02 -25.05 -22.83
N ARG A 249 -7.97 -24.15 -22.49
CA ARG A 249 -8.53 -23.19 -23.44
C ARG A 249 -7.47 -22.14 -23.73
N ARG A 250 -6.83 -22.32 -24.88
CA ARG A 250 -5.96 -21.29 -25.43
C ARG A 250 -6.82 -20.31 -26.22
N TRP A 251 -6.61 -19.02 -26.00
CA TRP A 251 -7.23 -18.03 -26.88
C TRP A 251 -6.60 -18.22 -28.27
N SER A 252 -7.39 -18.18 -29.34
CA SER A 252 -6.86 -18.29 -30.72
C SER A 252 -5.76 -17.26 -31.03
N HIS A 253 -5.67 -16.18 -30.24
CA HIS A 253 -4.68 -15.11 -30.36
C HIS A 253 -3.65 -15.10 -29.20
N GLU A 254 -3.62 -16.12 -28.33
CA GLU A 254 -2.69 -16.19 -27.19
C GLU A 254 -1.23 -16.25 -27.61
N ASP A 255 -0.95 -16.95 -28.71
CA ASP A 255 0.40 -17.10 -29.28
C ASP A 255 0.66 -16.10 -30.44
N MET A 256 -0.28 -15.21 -30.76
CA MET A 256 -0.08 -14.24 -31.83
C MET A 256 0.56 -12.97 -31.27
N GLU A 257 1.71 -12.60 -31.82
CA GLU A 257 2.29 -11.28 -31.61
C GLU A 257 1.26 -10.18 -31.97
N PRO A 258 1.08 -9.14 -31.13
CA PRO A 258 0.12 -8.07 -31.38
C PRO A 258 0.22 -7.44 -32.78
N GLU A 259 1.45 -7.39 -33.32
CA GLU A 259 1.75 -6.87 -34.65
C GLU A 259 1.09 -7.70 -35.76
N ARG A 260 1.09 -9.04 -35.64
CA ARG A 260 0.46 -9.93 -36.64
C ARG A 260 -1.06 -9.82 -36.64
N LYS A 261 -1.65 -9.64 -35.45
CA LYS A 261 -3.10 -9.47 -35.31
C LYS A 261 -3.61 -8.23 -36.06
N ILE A 262 -2.83 -7.15 -35.99
CA ILE A 262 -3.14 -5.90 -36.71
C ILE A 262 -2.84 -6.07 -38.20
N GLN A 263 -1.79 -6.82 -38.55
CA GLN A 263 -1.40 -7.04 -39.94
C GLN A 263 -2.45 -7.82 -40.74
N ASP A 264 -3.02 -8.90 -40.20
CA ASP A 264 -4.04 -9.68 -40.93
C ASP A 264 -5.31 -8.85 -41.22
N ASP A 265 -5.77 -8.07 -40.23
CA ASP A 265 -6.91 -7.16 -40.38
C ASP A 265 -6.57 -6.01 -41.36
N TRP A 266 -5.32 -5.54 -41.34
CA TRP A 266 -4.82 -4.52 -42.27
C TRP A 266 -4.75 -5.03 -43.70
N ASP A 267 -4.22 -6.23 -43.92
CA ASP A 267 -4.11 -6.87 -45.23
C ASP A 267 -5.51 -7.12 -45.82
N TYR A 268 -6.49 -7.48 -44.99
CA TYR A 268 -7.90 -7.56 -45.40
C TYR A 268 -8.45 -6.20 -45.85
N LEU A 269 -8.19 -5.12 -45.11
CA LEU A 269 -8.60 -3.77 -45.51
C LEU A 269 -7.93 -3.36 -46.82
N VAL A 270 -6.63 -3.58 -46.96
CA VAL A 270 -5.87 -3.26 -48.17
C VAL A 270 -6.39 -4.05 -49.37
N ALA A 271 -6.68 -5.35 -49.22
CA ALA A 271 -7.28 -6.16 -50.28
C ALA A 271 -8.67 -5.67 -50.71
N LYS A 272 -9.48 -5.19 -49.75
CA LYS A 272 -10.86 -4.77 -50.00
C LYS A 272 -10.99 -3.37 -50.60
N TYR A 273 -10.12 -2.44 -50.22
CA TYR A 273 -10.19 -1.03 -50.64
C TYR A 273 -9.04 -0.61 -51.57
N SER A 274 -8.22 -1.54 -52.05
CA SER A 274 -7.25 -1.25 -53.12
C SER A 274 -7.94 -1.14 -54.47
N ARG A 275 -7.53 -0.14 -55.27
CA ARG A 275 -7.88 -0.04 -56.68
C ARG A 275 -6.88 -0.83 -57.52
N ALA A 276 -7.24 -1.13 -58.77
CA ALA A 276 -6.38 -1.82 -59.74
C ALA A 276 -5.00 -1.13 -59.93
N ASP A 277 -4.90 0.17 -59.62
CA ASP A 277 -3.67 0.98 -59.69
C ASP A 277 -2.73 0.80 -58.48
N GLY A 278 -3.06 -0.09 -57.53
CA GLY A 278 -2.28 -0.31 -56.30
C GLY A 278 -2.44 0.78 -55.24
N MET A 279 -3.25 1.80 -55.49
CA MET A 279 -3.58 2.85 -54.52
C MET A 279 -4.77 2.47 -53.64
N PHE A 280 -4.68 2.78 -52.36
CA PHE A 280 -5.74 2.57 -51.38
C PHE A 280 -6.82 3.65 -51.50
N ASN A 281 -8.07 3.25 -51.74
CA ASN A 281 -9.21 4.16 -51.80
C ASN A 281 -9.73 4.47 -50.40
N TYR A 282 -9.10 5.47 -49.76
CA TYR A 282 -9.50 5.96 -48.44
C TYR A 282 -10.92 6.54 -48.42
N GLU A 283 -11.37 7.15 -49.52
CA GLU A 283 -12.72 7.73 -49.63
C GLU A 283 -13.81 6.65 -49.52
N ALA A 284 -13.63 5.50 -50.20
CA ALA A 284 -14.56 4.37 -50.09
C ALA A 284 -14.58 3.75 -48.68
N LEU A 285 -13.45 3.75 -47.98
CA LEU A 285 -13.37 3.30 -46.59
C LEU A 285 -14.14 4.26 -45.66
N CYS A 286 -13.86 5.57 -45.76
CA CYS A 286 -14.55 6.61 -45.00
C CYS A 286 -16.05 6.56 -45.22
N ASP A 287 -16.50 6.49 -46.47
CA ASP A 287 -17.91 6.34 -46.81
C ASP A 287 -18.56 5.11 -46.15
N GLN A 288 -17.83 4.00 -46.03
CA GLN A 288 -18.36 2.79 -45.41
C GLN A 288 -18.43 2.89 -43.88
N ILE A 289 -17.45 3.54 -43.26
CA ILE A 289 -17.46 3.82 -41.81
C ILE A 289 -18.56 4.83 -41.50
N ASP A 290 -18.61 5.93 -42.25
CA ASP A 290 -19.55 7.02 -42.03
C ASP A 290 -20.99 6.57 -42.25
N ARG A 291 -21.27 5.65 -43.19
CA ARG A 291 -22.60 5.03 -43.32
C ARG A 291 -23.07 4.28 -42.07
N ALA A 292 -22.15 3.76 -41.25
CA ALA A 292 -22.50 3.04 -40.02
C ALA A 292 -22.86 3.99 -38.87
N PHE A 293 -22.38 5.23 -38.92
CA PHE A 293 -22.53 6.21 -37.83
C PHE A 293 -23.29 7.47 -38.21
N THR A 294 -23.49 7.75 -39.51
CA THR A 294 -24.04 8.99 -40.06
C THR A 294 -24.73 8.75 -41.41
N MET A 295 -25.43 9.76 -41.93
CA MET A 295 -25.98 9.77 -43.29
C MET A 295 -25.26 10.84 -44.11
N ALA A 296 -24.95 10.56 -45.38
CA ALA A 296 -24.39 11.54 -46.29
C ALA A 296 -25.33 12.75 -46.44
N ASP A 297 -24.79 13.95 -46.58
CA ASP A 297 -25.54 15.21 -46.71
C ASP A 297 -26.47 15.56 -45.53
N LEU A 298 -26.09 15.21 -44.28
CA LEU A 298 -26.82 15.64 -43.08
C LEU A 298 -26.99 17.17 -42.99
N GLU A 299 -26.04 17.92 -43.57
CA GLU A 299 -26.09 19.39 -43.71
C GLU A 299 -27.28 19.89 -44.55
N LYS A 300 -27.77 19.08 -45.49
CA LYS A 300 -28.95 19.39 -46.34
C LYS A 300 -30.26 18.97 -45.67
N HIS A 301 -30.20 18.14 -44.63
CA HIS A 301 -31.37 17.59 -43.94
C HIS A 301 -31.22 17.65 -42.41
N PRO A 302 -31.28 18.84 -41.79
CA PRO A 302 -31.02 19.06 -40.36
C PRO A 302 -32.03 18.40 -39.41
N LEU A 303 -33.15 17.90 -39.92
CA LEU A 303 -34.16 17.16 -39.14
C LEU A 303 -33.97 15.63 -39.20
N ALA A 304 -33.03 15.13 -40.00
CA ALA A 304 -32.78 13.70 -40.12
C ALA A 304 -32.10 13.17 -38.84
N ARG A 305 -32.76 12.22 -38.17
CA ARG A 305 -32.22 11.59 -36.95
C ARG A 305 -31.32 10.42 -37.34
N VAL A 306 -30.05 10.52 -36.98
CA VAL A 306 -29.09 9.43 -37.08
C VAL A 306 -29.25 8.54 -35.85
N ASN A 307 -29.60 7.27 -36.07
CA ASN A 307 -29.70 6.29 -34.99
C ASN A 307 -28.34 5.66 -34.73
N MET A 308 -27.94 5.62 -33.46
CA MET A 308 -26.70 4.98 -33.04
C MET A 308 -26.81 3.46 -33.28
N PRO A 309 -25.76 2.80 -33.84
CA PRO A 309 -25.80 1.37 -34.09
C PRO A 309 -26.08 0.59 -32.79
N GLY A 310 -27.04 -0.34 -32.85
CA GLY A 310 -27.45 -1.16 -31.71
C GLY A 310 -26.34 -2.10 -31.22
N LYS A 311 -26.50 -2.67 -30.02
CA LYS A 311 -25.54 -3.61 -29.41
C LYS A 311 -25.17 -4.78 -30.33
N GLU A 312 -26.11 -5.24 -31.15
CA GLU A 312 -25.94 -6.34 -32.11
C GLU A 312 -24.78 -6.11 -33.09
N ILE A 313 -24.52 -4.86 -33.49
CA ILE A 313 -23.44 -4.52 -34.43
C ILE A 313 -22.06 -4.61 -33.74
N VAL A 314 -22.02 -4.41 -32.41
CA VAL A 314 -20.78 -4.43 -31.61
C VAL A 314 -20.54 -5.80 -30.97
N GLU A 315 -21.54 -6.68 -30.92
CA GLU A 315 -21.41 -8.02 -30.35
C GLU A 315 -20.29 -8.86 -30.97
N PRO A 316 -20.09 -8.89 -32.31
CA PRO A 316 -19.02 -9.68 -32.91
C PRO A 316 -17.62 -9.23 -32.48
N ALA A 317 -17.44 -7.94 -32.17
CA ALA A 317 -16.17 -7.39 -31.69
C ALA A 317 -15.93 -7.69 -30.20
N LYS A 318 -17.00 -7.94 -29.43
CA LYS A 318 -16.96 -8.25 -27.99
C LYS A 318 -16.96 -9.75 -27.70
N ARG A 319 -17.41 -10.59 -28.63
CA ARG A 319 -17.33 -12.04 -28.49
C ARG A 319 -15.87 -12.44 -28.58
N ASN A 320 -15.31 -12.80 -27.42
CA ASN A 320 -14.06 -13.54 -27.38
C ASN A 320 -14.21 -14.74 -28.32
N ARG A 321 -13.36 -14.81 -29.36
CA ARG A 321 -13.27 -15.95 -30.28
C ARG A 321 -12.69 -17.17 -29.55
N ILE A 322 -13.38 -17.65 -28.53
CA ILE A 322 -13.08 -18.91 -27.86
C ILE A 322 -13.72 -19.97 -28.74
N GLN A 323 -12.88 -20.70 -29.47
CA GLN A 323 -13.33 -21.87 -30.22
C GLN A 323 -13.43 -23.03 -29.24
N LEU A 324 -14.64 -23.57 -29.05
CA LEU A 324 -14.84 -24.79 -28.26
C LEU A 324 -14.34 -25.97 -29.09
N LEU A 325 -13.63 -26.91 -28.47
CA LEU A 325 -13.29 -28.16 -29.17
C LEU A 325 -14.55 -29.03 -29.32
N PRO A 326 -14.68 -29.83 -30.39
CA PRO A 326 -15.83 -30.72 -30.59
C PRO A 326 -16.07 -31.69 -29.41
N GLU A 327 -15.01 -32.12 -28.74
CA GLU A 327 -15.10 -32.95 -27.53
C GLU A 327 -15.68 -32.19 -26.33
N GLU A 328 -15.39 -30.89 -26.21
CA GLU A 328 -15.91 -30.04 -25.15
C GLU A 328 -17.38 -29.69 -25.39
N GLU A 329 -17.79 -29.45 -26.63
CA GLU A 329 -19.20 -29.26 -26.99
C GLU A 329 -20.04 -30.49 -26.60
N ALA A 330 -19.55 -31.70 -26.93
CA ALA A 330 -20.22 -32.94 -26.52
C ALA A 330 -20.25 -33.13 -25.00
N GLN A 331 -19.25 -32.63 -24.25
CA GLN A 331 -19.26 -32.66 -22.79
C GLN A 331 -20.25 -31.65 -22.21
N ILE A 332 -20.32 -30.44 -22.77
CA ILE A 332 -21.27 -29.39 -22.39
C ILE A 332 -22.70 -29.90 -22.62
N ASP A 333 -22.98 -30.50 -23.77
CA ASP A 333 -24.29 -31.07 -24.08
C ASP A 333 -24.70 -32.15 -23.08
N ARG A 334 -23.79 -33.06 -22.72
CA ARG A 334 -24.05 -34.06 -21.68
C ARG A 334 -24.34 -33.43 -20.32
N LEU A 335 -23.57 -32.41 -19.94
CA LEU A 335 -23.77 -31.67 -18.69
C LEU A 335 -25.09 -30.91 -18.68
N GLU A 336 -25.44 -30.23 -19.77
CA GLU A 336 -26.73 -29.58 -19.93
C GLU A 336 -27.88 -30.57 -19.83
N GLN A 337 -27.75 -31.76 -20.42
CA GLN A 337 -28.75 -32.82 -20.30
C GLN A 337 -28.95 -33.25 -18.84
N VAL A 338 -27.85 -33.43 -18.09
CA VAL A 338 -27.89 -33.78 -16.66
C VAL A 338 -28.52 -32.64 -15.83
N ILE A 339 -28.17 -31.39 -16.13
CA ILE A 339 -28.73 -30.22 -15.46
C ILE A 339 -30.23 -30.11 -15.75
N ARG A 340 -30.64 -30.24 -17.01
CA ARG A 340 -32.07 -30.24 -17.43
C ARG A 340 -32.86 -31.34 -16.73
N THR A 341 -32.34 -32.56 -16.68
CA THR A 341 -33.02 -33.69 -16.01
C THR A 341 -33.12 -33.50 -14.50
N ASN A 342 -32.09 -32.95 -13.85
CA ASN A 342 -32.12 -32.63 -12.43
C ASN A 342 -33.06 -31.47 -12.10
N ILE A 343 -33.11 -30.43 -12.94
CA ILE A 343 -34.08 -29.32 -12.79
C ILE A 343 -35.51 -29.84 -12.98
N ALA A 344 -35.75 -30.69 -13.99
CA ALA A 344 -37.05 -31.29 -14.23
C ALA A 344 -37.54 -32.14 -13.04
N LYS A 345 -36.64 -32.91 -12.41
CA LYS A 345 -36.93 -33.69 -11.21
C LYS A 345 -37.17 -32.81 -9.98
N THR A 346 -36.39 -31.74 -9.81
CA THR A 346 -36.43 -30.89 -8.60
C THR A 346 -37.42 -29.73 -8.69
N ARG A 347 -38.01 -29.46 -9.87
CA ARG A 347 -38.93 -28.34 -10.15
C ARG A 347 -38.43 -26.98 -9.66
N LYS A 348 -37.12 -26.77 -9.67
CA LYS A 348 -36.49 -25.52 -9.20
C LYS A 348 -36.41 -24.52 -10.35
N ALA A 349 -36.92 -23.31 -10.14
CA ALA A 349 -36.70 -22.20 -11.07
C ALA A 349 -35.23 -21.76 -10.98
N VAL A 350 -34.48 -21.94 -12.07
CA VAL A 350 -33.04 -21.62 -12.11
C VAL A 350 -32.81 -20.12 -12.29
N LYS A 351 -33.64 -19.46 -13.11
CA LYS A 351 -33.49 -18.04 -13.45
C LYS A 351 -33.38 -17.11 -12.22
N PRO A 352 -34.24 -17.22 -11.18
CA PRO A 352 -34.13 -16.37 -9.99
C PRO A 352 -32.82 -16.56 -9.22
N THR A 353 -32.29 -17.79 -9.17
CA THR A 353 -31.05 -18.10 -8.43
C THR A 353 -29.81 -17.46 -9.04
N PHE A 354 -29.81 -17.25 -10.37
CA PHE A 354 -28.68 -16.65 -11.09
C PHE A 354 -28.87 -15.16 -11.39
N GLN A 355 -30.05 -14.60 -11.10
CA GLN A 355 -30.37 -13.20 -11.36
C GLN A 355 -29.54 -12.24 -10.51
N ASP A 356 -29.18 -12.64 -9.29
CA ASP A 356 -28.31 -11.86 -8.39
C ASP A 356 -26.84 -11.81 -8.85
N PHE A 357 -26.44 -12.74 -9.72
CA PHE A 357 -25.08 -12.82 -10.27
C PHE A 357 -24.93 -12.09 -11.62
N ASP A 358 -26.03 -11.76 -12.31
CA ASP A 358 -26.01 -10.88 -13.48
C ASP A 358 -26.02 -9.40 -13.06
N LYS A 359 -24.85 -8.91 -12.65
CA LYS A 359 -24.65 -7.51 -12.23
C LYS A 359 -25.02 -6.47 -13.29
N GLN A 360 -25.06 -6.87 -14.57
CA GLN A 360 -25.38 -5.98 -15.68
C GLN A 360 -26.86 -6.04 -16.08
N ARG A 361 -27.65 -6.97 -15.51
CA ARG A 361 -29.07 -7.20 -15.85
C ARG A 361 -29.28 -7.18 -17.36
N THR A 362 -28.47 -7.94 -18.09
CA THR A 362 -28.41 -7.85 -19.56
C THR A 362 -29.51 -8.63 -20.28
N LEU A 363 -30.32 -9.39 -19.54
CA LEU A 363 -31.45 -10.13 -20.07
C LEU A 363 -32.75 -9.33 -19.96
N ASP A 364 -32.95 -8.38 -20.87
CA ASP A 364 -34.30 -7.98 -21.28
C ASP A 364 -34.87 -9.11 -22.14
N VAL A 365 -35.91 -9.78 -21.62
CA VAL A 365 -36.69 -10.78 -22.35
C VAL A 365 -37.89 -10.06 -22.95
N HIS A 366 -37.98 -10.05 -24.28
CA HIS A 366 -39.28 -9.98 -24.96
C HIS A 366 -39.90 -11.37 -25.00
#